data_AF-A0A9P8LH94-F1
#
_entry.id   AF-A0A9P8LH94-F1
#
_cell.length_a   1.000
_cell.length_b   1.000
_cell.length_c   1.000
_cell.angle_alpha   90.00
_cell.angle_beta   90.00
_cell.angle_gamma   90.00
#
_symmetry.space_group_name_H-M   'P 1'
#
loop_
_entity.id
_entity.type
_entity.pdbx_description
1 polymer ?
#
loop_
_entity_poly.entity_id
_entity_poly.type
_entity_poly.pdbx_seq_one_letter_code
_entity_poly.pdbx_strand_id
1 'polypeptide(L)'
;MNISEELELQHYLTRLESLRASAISEFDFKGPFPDEIYARILKNTSNILDAFHAMNVIISKDLRASDGEVEILKFTANERAQLCARISHLFQVLASSMKLEYPVNGVLPGTEHPRDRLLAKIFRYRYSGGRVRSMSDEDFALLYAYALVTAQLSAEIAKLSSEMERLFGVLDEDRLKLG
;
A
#
# COMPACT_ATOMS: atom_id res chain seq x y z
N MET A 1 -1.01 8.34 -8.48
CA MET A 1 -1.02 7.48 -9.66
C MET A 1 -2.17 7.93 -10.54
N ASN A 2 -1.88 8.40 -11.75
CA ASN A 2 -2.93 8.76 -12.71
C ASN A 2 -3.45 7.49 -13.41
N ILE A 3 -4.56 7.61 -14.15
CA ILE A 3 -5.20 6.46 -14.82
C ILE A 3 -4.28 5.80 -15.87
N SER A 4 -3.42 6.58 -16.53
CA SER A 4 -2.47 6.05 -17.53
C SER A 4 -1.40 5.18 -16.87
N GLU A 5 -0.80 5.66 -15.79
CA GLU A 5 0.20 4.94 -15.00
C GLU A 5 -0.38 3.63 -14.45
N GLU A 6 -1.63 3.67 -13.98
CA GLU A 6 -2.32 2.49 -13.47
C GLU A 6 -2.51 1.42 -14.56
N LEU A 7 -2.96 1.82 -15.75
CA LEU A 7 -3.13 0.93 -16.89
C LEU A 7 -1.80 0.31 -17.33
N GLU A 8 -0.73 1.10 -17.37
CA GLU A 8 0.61 0.60 -17.67
C GLU A 8 1.06 -0.46 -16.66
N LEU A 9 0.86 -0.21 -15.36
CA LEU A 9 1.20 -1.17 -14.30
C LEU A 9 0.37 -2.46 -14.39
N GLN A 10 -0.91 -2.38 -14.74
CA GLN A 10 -1.73 -3.58 -14.99
C GLN A 10 -1.22 -4.39 -16.20
N HIS A 11 -0.79 -3.72 -17.28
CA HIS A 11 -0.15 -4.41 -18.40
C HIS A 11 1.17 -5.08 -17.99
N TYR A 12 1.99 -4.42 -17.18
CA TYR A 12 3.22 -5.02 -16.65
C TYR A 12 2.93 -6.26 -15.79
N LEU A 13 1.93 -6.21 -14.90
CA LEU A 13 1.51 -7.38 -14.12
C LEU A 13 1.07 -8.54 -15.01
N THR A 14 0.26 -8.26 -16.04
CA THR A 14 -0.18 -9.28 -17.00
C THR A 14 1.00 -9.94 -17.72
N ARG A 15 2.00 -9.14 -18.10
CA ARG A 15 3.23 -9.65 -18.70
C ARG A 15 4.02 -10.52 -17.72
N LEU A 16 4.14 -10.10 -16.46
CA LEU A 16 4.84 -10.88 -15.42
C LEU A 16 4.15 -12.21 -15.13
N GLU A 17 2.81 -12.24 -15.12
CA GLU A 17 2.03 -13.48 -15.02
C GLU A 17 2.34 -14.45 -16.17
N SER A 18 2.40 -13.95 -17.41
CA SER A 18 2.75 -14.77 -18.57
C SER A 18 4.19 -15.32 -18.51
N LEU A 19 5.13 -14.52 -18.00
CA LEU A 19 6.52 -14.95 -17.80
C LEU A 19 6.59 -16.02 -16.71
N ARG A 20 5.90 -15.82 -15.58
CA ARG A 20 5.80 -16.81 -14.49
C ARG A 20 5.29 -18.14 -15.02
N ALA A 21 4.19 -18.14 -15.77
CA ALA A 21 3.59 -19.35 -16.33
C ALA A 21 4.55 -20.11 -17.27
N SER A 22 5.41 -19.39 -17.99
CA SER A 22 6.43 -20.00 -18.85
C SER A 22 7.60 -20.59 -18.02
N ALA A 23 7.99 -19.90 -16.96
CA ALA A 23 9.12 -20.25 -16.10
C ALA A 23 8.91 -21.53 -15.27
N ILE A 24 7.67 -22.00 -15.10
CA ILE A 24 7.36 -23.26 -14.39
C ILE A 24 8.13 -24.45 -15.00
N SER A 25 8.38 -24.41 -16.30
CA SER A 25 9.08 -25.48 -17.02
C SER A 25 10.61 -25.30 -17.06
N GLU A 26 11.14 -24.23 -16.46
CA GLU A 26 12.57 -23.94 -16.44
C GLU A 26 13.24 -24.56 -15.19
N PHE A 27 14.37 -25.23 -15.41
CA PHE A 27 15.21 -25.78 -14.36
C PHE A 27 16.44 -24.88 -14.18
N ASP A 28 16.59 -24.28 -13.00
CA ASP A 28 17.78 -23.53 -12.63
C ASP A 28 18.69 -24.36 -11.69
N PHE A 29 19.96 -23.98 -11.59
CA PHE A 29 20.94 -24.60 -10.70
C PHE A 29 20.56 -24.52 -9.22
N LYS A 30 19.68 -23.58 -8.85
CA LYS A 30 19.18 -23.39 -7.47
C LYS A 30 17.94 -24.24 -7.14
N GLY A 31 17.39 -24.97 -8.10
CA GLY A 31 16.17 -25.77 -7.92
C GLY A 31 15.04 -25.34 -8.88
N PRO A 32 13.84 -25.92 -8.72
CA PRO A 32 12.68 -25.54 -9.52
C PRO A 32 12.29 -24.08 -9.26
N PHE A 33 11.73 -23.42 -10.27
CA PHE A 33 11.19 -22.08 -10.14
C PHE A 33 10.10 -22.02 -9.04
N PRO A 34 10.17 -21.08 -8.07
CA PRO A 34 9.24 -21.02 -6.95
C PRO A 34 7.91 -20.37 -7.35
N ASP A 35 7.17 -21.03 -8.24
CA ASP A 35 5.93 -20.54 -8.87
C ASP A 35 4.91 -20.04 -7.86
N GLU A 36 4.63 -20.82 -6.81
CA GLU A 36 3.62 -20.45 -5.83
C GLU A 36 3.93 -19.13 -5.09
N ILE A 37 5.22 -18.87 -4.80
CA ILE A 37 5.65 -17.64 -4.12
C ILE A 37 5.45 -16.46 -5.06
N TYR A 38 5.93 -16.56 -6.31
CA TYR A 38 5.73 -15.52 -7.31
C TYR A 38 4.26 -15.29 -7.65
N ALA A 39 3.43 -16.33 -7.62
CA ALA A 39 1.99 -16.20 -7.80
C ALA A 39 1.33 -15.36 -6.70
N ARG A 40 1.71 -15.59 -5.44
CA ARG A 40 1.23 -14.77 -4.32
C ARG A 40 1.77 -13.35 -4.39
N ILE A 41 3.03 -13.14 -4.80
CA ILE A 41 3.60 -11.80 -5.00
C ILE A 41 2.81 -11.01 -6.05
N LEU A 42 2.56 -11.60 -7.22
CA LEU A 42 1.82 -10.93 -8.29
C LEU A 42 0.36 -10.68 -7.90
N LYS A 43 -0.28 -11.63 -7.20
CA LYS A 43 -1.65 -11.45 -6.70
C LYS A 43 -1.76 -10.31 -5.69
N ASN A 44 -0.87 -10.24 -4.70
CA ASN A 44 -0.87 -9.16 -3.71
C ASN A 44 -0.53 -7.80 -4.37
N THR A 45 0.34 -7.80 -5.38
CA THR A 45 0.65 -6.58 -6.16
C THR A 45 -0.56 -6.11 -6.96
N SER A 46 -1.35 -7.02 -7.55
CA SER A 46 -2.63 -6.70 -8.18
C SER A 46 -3.61 -6.09 -7.19
N ASN A 47 -3.75 -6.67 -6.00
CA ASN A 47 -4.65 -6.13 -4.97
C ASN A 47 -4.24 -4.71 -4.51
N ILE A 48 -2.93 -4.40 -4.52
CA ILE A 48 -2.42 -3.05 -4.27
C ILE A 48 -2.89 -2.07 -5.36
N LEU A 49 -2.79 -2.46 -6.63
CA LEU A 49 -3.30 -1.63 -7.73
C LEU A 49 -4.82 -1.44 -7.63
N ASP A 50 -5.56 -2.50 -7.30
CA ASP A 50 -7.01 -2.44 -7.11
C ASP A 50 -7.40 -1.46 -5.98
N ALA A 51 -6.61 -1.42 -4.90
CA ALA A 51 -6.83 -0.48 -3.79
C ALA A 51 -6.58 0.98 -4.23
N PHE A 52 -5.55 1.24 -5.04
CA PHE A 52 -5.34 2.56 -5.63
C PHE A 52 -6.44 2.93 -6.63
N HIS A 53 -6.89 1.98 -7.44
CA HIS A 53 -8.01 2.19 -8.36
C HIS A 53 -9.27 2.60 -7.60
N ALA A 54 -9.61 1.89 -6.53
CA ALA A 54 -10.77 2.20 -5.69
C ALA A 54 -10.72 3.62 -5.14
N MET A 55 -9.53 4.08 -4.71
CA MET A 55 -9.32 5.47 -4.31
C MET A 55 -9.51 6.46 -5.47
N ASN A 56 -8.91 6.17 -6.63
CA ASN A 56 -9.03 7.01 -7.82
C ASN A 56 -10.48 7.18 -8.27
N VAL A 57 -11.28 6.11 -8.21
CA VAL A 57 -12.72 6.15 -8.53
C VAL A 57 -13.46 7.09 -7.57
N ILE A 58 -13.15 7.07 -6.28
CA ILE A 58 -13.78 7.94 -5.28
C ILE A 58 -13.39 9.40 -5.51
N ILE A 59 -12.11 9.68 -5.75
CA ILE A 59 -11.62 11.04 -6.05
C ILE A 59 -12.22 11.58 -7.36
N SER A 60 -12.39 10.72 -8.36
CA SER A 60 -12.91 11.13 -9.67
C SER A 60 -14.41 11.39 -9.69
N LYS A 61 -15.16 10.94 -8.68
CA LYS A 61 -16.60 11.19 -8.58
C LYS A 61 -16.93 12.66 -8.33
N ASP A 62 -16.12 13.36 -7.53
CA ASP A 62 -16.27 14.79 -7.31
C ASP A 62 -14.92 15.51 -7.40
N LEU A 63 -14.72 16.22 -8.51
CA LEU A 63 -13.50 16.98 -8.76
C LEU A 63 -13.53 18.37 -8.10
N ARG A 64 -14.65 18.77 -7.48
CA ARG A 64 -14.83 20.07 -6.84
C ARG A 64 -15.14 19.89 -5.37
N ALA A 65 -14.09 19.94 -4.55
CA ALA A 65 -14.24 19.83 -3.11
C ALA A 65 -15.17 20.91 -2.54
N SER A 66 -16.11 20.50 -1.70
CA SER A 66 -16.99 21.42 -0.95
C SER A 66 -16.17 22.25 0.05
N ASP A 67 -16.73 23.37 0.54
CA ASP A 67 -16.07 24.16 1.60
C ASP A 67 -15.81 23.32 2.87
N GLY A 68 -16.71 22.39 3.18
CA GLY A 68 -16.57 21.45 4.29
C GLY A 68 -15.42 20.46 4.05
N GLU A 69 -15.35 19.87 2.86
CA GLU A 69 -14.26 18.97 2.45
C GLU A 69 -12.90 19.68 2.51
N VAL A 70 -12.82 20.90 1.98
CA VAL A 70 -11.61 21.71 2.03
C VAL A 70 -11.17 21.97 3.47
N GLU A 71 -12.11 22.29 4.37
CA GLU A 71 -11.79 22.52 5.79
C GLU A 71 -11.27 21.26 6.47
N ILE A 72 -11.96 20.11 6.34
CA ILE A 72 -11.54 18.87 7.00
C ILE A 72 -10.24 18.33 6.39
N LEU A 73 -10.01 18.48 5.09
CA LEU A 73 -8.75 18.10 4.44
C LEU A 73 -7.57 18.92 4.98
N LYS A 74 -7.75 20.21 5.25
CA LYS A 74 -6.75 21.06 5.91
C LYS A 74 -6.55 20.63 7.36
N PHE A 75 -7.63 20.36 8.09
CA PHE A 75 -7.58 19.96 9.50
C PHE A 75 -6.83 18.63 9.72
N THR A 76 -6.93 17.71 8.77
CA THR A 76 -6.33 16.36 8.82
C THR A 76 -5.02 16.23 8.04
N ALA A 77 -4.47 17.32 7.52
CA ALA A 77 -3.32 17.29 6.60
C ALA A 77 -2.08 16.59 7.20
N ASN A 78 -1.79 16.84 8.49
CA ASN A 78 -0.64 16.24 9.17
C ASN A 78 -0.78 14.72 9.29
N GLU A 79 -1.94 14.25 9.76
CA GLU A 79 -2.21 12.83 9.95
C GLU A 79 -2.18 12.07 8.62
N ARG A 80 -2.72 12.67 7.55
CA ARG A 80 -2.62 12.12 6.20
C ARG A 80 -1.18 12.08 5.70
N ALA A 81 -0.40 13.13 5.90
CA ALA A 81 1.01 13.16 5.50
C ALA A 81 1.83 12.08 6.22
N GLN A 82 1.60 11.87 7.52
CA GLN A 82 2.26 10.81 8.30
C GLN A 82 1.88 9.41 7.80
N LEU A 83 0.59 9.17 7.52
CA LEU A 83 0.14 7.88 7.00
C LEU A 83 0.69 7.60 5.59
N CYS A 84 0.68 8.60 4.72
CA CYS A 84 1.29 8.55 3.40
C CYS A 84 2.79 8.22 3.48
N ALA A 85 3.53 8.96 4.30
CA ALA A 85 4.97 8.73 4.50
C ALA A 85 5.27 7.31 5.00
N ARG A 86 4.42 6.77 5.88
CA ARG A 86 4.55 5.39 6.35
C ARG A 86 4.36 4.39 5.21
N ILE A 87 3.30 4.53 4.42
CA ILE A 87 3.05 3.67 3.25
C ILE A 87 4.18 3.76 2.23
N SER A 88 4.65 4.96 1.91
CA SER A 88 5.78 5.17 0.99
C SER A 88 7.05 4.49 1.49
N HIS A 89 7.33 4.57 2.79
CA HIS A 89 8.48 3.89 3.40
C HIS A 89 8.38 2.36 3.27
N LEU A 90 7.19 1.79 3.47
CA LEU A 90 6.98 0.35 3.28
C LEU A 90 7.27 -0.09 1.84
N PHE A 91 6.86 0.70 0.84
CA PHE A 91 7.22 0.44 -0.55
C PHE A 91 8.73 0.55 -0.82
N GLN A 92 9.42 1.52 -0.21
CA GLN A 92 10.87 1.65 -0.34
C GLN A 92 11.60 0.43 0.21
N VAL A 93 11.14 -0.10 1.36
CA VAL A 93 11.71 -1.31 1.97
C VAL A 93 11.49 -2.51 1.05
N LEU A 94 10.27 -2.71 0.53
CA LEU A 94 9.98 -3.78 -0.43
C LEU A 94 10.84 -3.69 -1.70
N ALA A 95 10.92 -2.50 -2.29
CA ALA A 95 11.72 -2.29 -3.50
C ALA A 95 13.21 -2.56 -3.26
N SER A 96 13.72 -2.18 -2.08
CA SER A 96 15.12 -2.45 -1.69
C SER A 96 15.37 -3.94 -1.49
N SER A 97 14.46 -4.64 -0.82
CA SER A 97 14.51 -6.10 -0.62
C SER A 97 14.54 -6.85 -1.95
N MET A 98 13.64 -6.52 -2.87
CA MET A 98 13.62 -7.12 -4.21
C MET A 98 14.89 -6.83 -5.00
N LYS A 99 15.37 -5.58 -4.99
CA LYS A 99 16.58 -5.18 -5.74
C LYS A 99 17.85 -5.87 -5.23
N LEU A 100 17.94 -6.10 -3.94
CA LEU A 100 19.11 -6.71 -3.30
C LEU A 100 19.00 -8.24 -3.21
N GLU A 101 17.87 -8.82 -3.62
CA GLU A 101 17.54 -10.23 -3.41
C GLU A 101 17.76 -10.66 -1.96
N TYR A 102 17.33 -9.80 -1.04
CA TYR A 102 17.61 -9.91 0.39
C TYR A 102 16.33 -9.76 1.20
N PRO A 103 16.13 -10.53 2.29
CA PRO A 103 14.91 -10.43 3.07
C PRO A 103 14.71 -9.07 3.72
N VAL A 104 13.46 -8.76 4.05
CA VAL A 104 13.10 -7.54 4.78
C VAL A 104 13.68 -7.63 6.19
N ASN A 105 14.43 -6.60 6.60
CA ASN A 105 15.02 -6.54 7.94
C ASN A 105 13.95 -6.17 8.98
N GLY A 106 13.65 -7.10 9.90
CA GLY A 106 12.88 -6.82 11.11
C GLY A 106 11.39 -6.54 10.90
N VAL A 107 10.70 -6.17 11.99
CA VAL A 107 9.26 -5.91 11.97
C VAL A 107 8.98 -4.60 11.22
N LEU A 108 8.22 -4.69 10.13
CA LEU A 108 7.78 -3.50 9.39
C LEU A 108 6.93 -2.59 10.28
N PRO A 109 7.14 -1.26 10.21
CA PRO A 109 6.38 -0.34 11.02
C PRO A 109 4.91 -0.33 10.59
N GLY A 110 4.02 -0.67 11.52
CA GLY A 110 2.58 -0.69 11.30
C GLY A 110 1.99 0.68 10.94
N THR A 111 0.83 0.64 10.29
CA THR A 111 0.05 1.84 9.89
C THR A 111 -1.15 2.10 10.80
N GLU A 112 -1.39 1.24 11.78
CA GLU A 112 -2.54 1.30 12.69
C GLU A 112 -2.52 2.62 13.47
N HIS A 113 -1.40 2.95 14.12
CA HIS A 113 -1.33 4.16 14.95
C HIS A 113 -1.54 5.47 14.16
N PRO A 114 -0.89 5.73 13.02
CA PRO A 114 -1.19 6.92 12.21
C PRO A 114 -2.63 6.95 11.69
N ARG A 115 -3.19 5.80 11.28
CA ARG A 115 -4.59 5.71 10.82
C ARG A 115 -5.58 6.00 11.95
N ASP A 116 -5.35 5.44 13.14
CA ASP A 116 -6.23 5.66 14.29
C ASP A 116 -6.17 7.12 14.74
N ARG A 117 -5.01 7.78 14.65
CA ARG A 117 -4.90 9.23 14.85
C ARG A 117 -5.71 10.02 13.84
N LEU A 118 -5.69 9.64 12.56
CA LEU A 118 -6.50 10.26 11.52
C LEU A 118 -8.00 10.13 11.84
N LEU A 119 -8.46 8.91 12.14
CA LEU A 119 -9.87 8.63 12.47
C LEU A 119 -10.31 9.38 13.73
N ALA A 120 -9.47 9.39 14.78
CA ALA A 120 -9.75 10.14 16.00
C ALA A 120 -9.87 11.65 15.73
N LYS A 121 -9.07 12.18 14.80
CA LYS A 121 -9.12 13.60 14.45
C LYS A 121 -10.36 13.96 13.64
N ILE A 122 -10.76 13.10 12.71
CA ILE A 122 -12.03 13.22 11.98
C ILE A 122 -13.20 13.21 12.97
N PHE A 123 -13.23 12.25 13.90
CA PHE A 123 -14.27 12.15 14.92
C PHE A 123 -14.34 13.41 15.81
N ARG A 124 -13.19 13.89 16.30
CA ARG A 124 -13.11 15.12 17.12
C ARG A 124 -13.66 16.33 16.36
N TYR A 125 -13.30 16.47 15.10
CA TYR A 125 -13.80 17.57 14.27
C TYR A 125 -15.32 17.53 14.16
N ARG A 126 -15.89 16.36 13.86
CA ARG A 126 -17.33 16.13 13.76
C ARG A 126 -18.07 16.47 15.06
N TYR A 127 -17.51 16.09 16.21
CA TYR A 127 -18.09 16.38 17.52
C TYR A 127 -18.00 17.86 17.91
N SER A 128 -16.91 18.53 17.55
CA SER A 128 -16.70 19.97 17.84
C SER A 128 -17.56 20.92 17.01
N GLY A 129 -18.30 20.40 16.02
CA GLY A 129 -19.21 21.18 15.18
C GLY A 129 -18.56 21.90 13.99
N GLY A 130 -17.25 21.71 13.76
CA GLY A 130 -16.49 22.39 12.70
C GLY A 130 -16.54 23.92 12.78
N ARG A 131 -15.86 24.64 11.88
CA ARG A 131 -16.13 26.08 11.71
C ARG A 131 -17.23 26.32 10.67
N VAL A 132 -17.34 25.42 9.69
CA VAL A 132 -18.45 25.38 8.73
C VAL A 132 -19.69 24.76 9.37
N ARG A 133 -20.77 25.55 9.44
CA ARG A 133 -22.11 25.08 9.84
C ARG A 133 -22.64 24.13 8.77
N SER A 134 -23.17 22.97 9.18
CA SER A 134 -23.83 21.97 8.31
C SER A 134 -22.92 21.20 7.34
N MET A 135 -21.85 20.58 7.84
CA MET A 135 -21.15 19.54 7.08
C MET A 135 -22.01 18.27 6.93
N SER A 136 -21.99 17.70 5.74
CA SER A 136 -22.65 16.44 5.39
C SER A 136 -21.75 15.24 5.67
N ASP A 137 -22.33 14.04 5.66
CA ASP A 137 -21.55 12.79 5.76
C ASP A 137 -20.67 12.55 4.52
N GLU A 138 -21.09 13.11 3.39
CA GLU A 138 -20.38 13.04 2.12
C GLU A 138 -19.03 13.75 2.20
N ASP A 139 -18.95 14.88 2.94
CA ASP A 139 -17.71 15.64 3.13
C ASP A 139 -16.61 14.84 3.86
N PHE A 140 -16.97 13.76 4.56
CA PHE A 140 -16.02 12.88 5.25
C PHE A 140 -15.71 11.60 4.47
N ALA A 141 -16.49 11.29 3.43
CA ALA A 141 -16.41 10.02 2.71
C ALA A 141 -15.01 9.77 2.12
N LEU A 142 -14.40 10.80 1.53
CA LEU A 142 -13.04 10.71 0.98
C LEU A 142 -12.01 10.34 2.05
N LEU A 143 -12.12 10.88 3.26
CA LEU A 143 -11.19 10.61 4.34
C LEU A 143 -11.37 9.21 4.93
N TYR A 144 -12.59 8.71 5.01
CA TYR A 144 -12.84 7.32 5.41
C TYR A 144 -12.35 6.34 4.35
N ALA A 145 -12.58 6.63 3.07
CA ALA A 145 -12.00 5.88 1.97
C ALA A 145 -10.46 5.87 2.05
N TYR A 146 -9.84 7.00 2.36
CA TYR A 146 -8.41 7.10 2.59
C TYR A 146 -7.92 6.21 3.73
N ALA A 147 -8.58 6.24 4.88
CA ALA A 147 -8.23 5.36 5.99
C ALA A 147 -8.41 3.87 5.65
N LEU A 148 -9.45 3.53 4.88
CA LEU A 148 -9.72 2.15 4.45
C LEU A 148 -8.68 1.64 3.45
N VAL A 149 -8.46 2.39 2.36
CA VAL A 149 -7.51 2.02 1.31
C VAL A 149 -6.09 1.92 1.86
N THR A 150 -5.66 2.86 2.70
CA THR A 150 -4.33 2.80 3.31
C THR A 150 -4.16 1.60 4.26
N ALA A 151 -5.23 1.18 4.96
CA ALA A 151 -5.21 -0.06 5.73
C ALA A 151 -5.06 -1.30 4.83
N GLN A 152 -5.79 -1.35 3.72
CA GLN A 152 -5.67 -2.43 2.73
C GLN A 152 -4.25 -2.49 2.13
N LEU A 153 -3.71 -1.34 1.71
CA LEU A 153 -2.34 -1.22 1.20
C LEU A 153 -1.33 -1.77 2.21
N SER A 154 -1.44 -1.37 3.48
CA SER A 154 -0.55 -1.86 4.54
C SER A 154 -0.62 -3.38 4.72
N ALA A 155 -1.82 -3.96 4.63
CA ALA A 155 -2.01 -5.41 4.75
C ALA A 155 -1.41 -6.17 3.56
N GLU A 156 -1.62 -5.70 2.34
CA GLU A 156 -1.02 -6.32 1.15
C GLU A 156 0.51 -6.20 1.13
N ILE A 157 1.07 -5.07 1.57
CA ILE A 157 2.52 -4.90 1.73
C ILE A 157 3.08 -5.88 2.78
N ALA A 158 2.39 -6.07 3.90
CA ALA A 158 2.82 -7.05 4.91
C ALA A 158 2.84 -8.48 4.34
N LYS A 159 1.85 -8.86 3.53
CA LYS A 159 1.84 -10.15 2.82
C LYS A 159 3.00 -10.27 1.84
N LEU A 160 3.26 -9.23 1.04
CA LEU A 160 4.41 -9.19 0.12
C LEU A 160 5.73 -9.39 0.86
N SER A 161 5.87 -8.77 2.02
CA SER A 161 7.09 -8.88 2.84
C SER A 161 7.31 -10.29 3.35
N SER A 162 6.25 -10.98 3.78
CA SER A 162 6.32 -12.41 4.13
C SER A 162 6.69 -13.29 2.94
N GLU A 163 6.21 -12.99 1.72
CA GLU A 163 6.65 -13.72 0.54
C GLU A 163 8.12 -13.43 0.16
N MET A 164 8.63 -12.20 0.39
CA MET A 164 10.06 -11.89 0.23
C MET A 164 10.93 -12.70 1.19
N GLU A 165 10.52 -12.82 2.46
CA GLU A 165 11.20 -13.66 3.45
C GLU A 165 11.21 -15.15 3.04
N ARG A 166 10.15 -15.64 2.42
CA ARG A 166 10.12 -17.02 1.89
C ARG A 166 11.05 -17.20 0.69
N LEU A 167 11.18 -16.17 -0.15
CA LEU A 167 11.98 -16.23 -1.38
C LEU A 167 13.48 -16.10 -1.08
N PHE A 168 13.87 -15.18 -0.18
CA PHE A 168 15.26 -14.86 0.11
C PHE A 168 15.77 -15.46 1.43
N GLY A 169 14.90 -16.17 2.17
CA GLY A 169 15.18 -16.73 3.48
C GLY A 169 14.96 -15.72 4.61
N VAL A 170 15.29 -16.09 5.84
CA VAL A 170 15.26 -15.19 7.00
C VAL A 170 16.68 -14.69 7.26
N LEU A 171 16.83 -13.44 7.72
CA LEU A 171 18.11 -12.99 8.24
C LEU A 171 18.51 -13.82 9.45
N ASP A 172 19.60 -14.55 9.29
CA ASP A 172 20.38 -15.06 10.42
C ASP A 172 21.52 -14.07 10.64
N GLU A 173 21.49 -13.33 11.76
CA GLU A 173 22.46 -12.26 12.06
C GLU A 173 23.92 -12.75 12.03
N ASP A 174 24.14 -14.07 12.14
CA ASP A 174 25.46 -14.68 12.06
C ASP A 174 26.03 -14.79 10.65
N ARG A 175 25.21 -14.68 9.58
CA ARG A 175 25.70 -14.65 8.19
C ARG A 175 26.35 -13.32 7.79
N LEU A 176 26.09 -12.24 8.54
CA LEU A 176 26.67 -10.91 8.29
C LEU A 176 28.06 -10.72 8.91
N LYS A 177 28.53 -11.65 9.76
CA LYS A 177 29.83 -11.56 10.45
C LYS A 177 31.00 -12.21 9.71
N LEU A 178 30.76 -12.80 8.53
CA LEU A 178 31.77 -13.55 7.76
C LEU A 178 32.12 -12.92 6.40
N GLY A 179 31.74 -11.66 6.18
CA GLY A 179 32.11 -10.87 4.99
C GLY A 179 33.21 -9.85 5.27
#